data_AF-A0AAV0MUE0-F1
#
_entry.id   AF-A0AAV0MUE0-F1
#
_cell.length_a   1.000
_cell.length_b   1.000
_cell.length_c   1.000
_cell.angle_alpha   90.00
_cell.angle_beta   90.00
_cell.angle_gamma   90.00
#
_symmetry.space_group_name_H-M   'P 1'
#
loop_
_entity.id
_entity.type
_entity.pdbx_description
1 polymer ?
#
loop_
_entity_poly.entity_id
_entity_poly.type
_entity_poly.pdbx_seq_one_letter_code
_entity_poly.pdbx_strand_id
1 'polypeptide(L)'
;MHRRTSSLRSYLCGKTDESALRFQNSGSIWVSKKQISSGKWNFMALIEKYPTIFYVGGGSDRTPPFVTLTEKAAKIASEEPEARLLMEPILVRNLRKLLMMSADCRVPLEKVELIGNELGLPLDFRESLVPKYPEFFSVKDVNGKACLHLEHWDSSLAVTAREERLELEGVPASNPSRKQVRISRDGNYSGPFAFLMQFTAGFRPNNSFLEELERWQRLDFPSPYLNPRTFEAADPKARKRVVAVLHELLSLTMEKRMTSSQLDAFHSEYLLPSRLLLCLIKHHGIFYITNKGARSTVFLKEAYDGTKLIAKCPLLSHIDKFVALSGRRVLDSCNQIASSPISSRNYSSSSHLHD
;
A
#
# COMPACT_ATOMS: atom_id res chain seq x y z
N MET A 1 -11.41 11.88 6.90
CA MET A 1 -11.01 11.89 5.49
C MET A 1 -9.80 12.79 5.31
N HIS A 2 -8.62 12.23 5.05
CA HIS A 2 -7.45 12.99 4.59
C HIS A 2 -6.66 12.06 3.66
N ARG A 3 -6.98 12.13 2.37
CA ARG A 3 -6.27 11.42 1.30
C ARG A 3 -4.82 11.93 1.29
N ARG A 4 -3.84 11.03 1.45
CA ARG A 4 -2.46 11.29 1.00
C ARG A 4 -2.38 10.65 -0.38
N THR A 5 -2.50 11.47 -1.41
CA THR A 5 -2.39 11.11 -2.81
C THR A 5 -0.92 10.85 -3.17
N SER A 6 -0.64 9.94 -4.10
CA SER A 6 0.70 9.46 -4.48
C SER A 6 1.31 10.23 -5.66
N SER A 7 0.85 11.45 -5.92
CA SER A 7 1.38 12.33 -6.97
C SER A 7 2.39 13.33 -6.40
N LEU A 8 3.41 13.70 -7.20
CA LEU A 8 4.25 14.87 -6.92
C LEU A 8 3.43 16.10 -6.49
N ARG A 9 2.26 16.28 -7.12
CA ARG A 9 1.31 17.37 -6.85
C ARG A 9 0.81 17.36 -5.41
N SER A 10 0.51 16.20 -4.85
CA SER A 10 -0.01 16.09 -3.49
C SER A 10 1.08 16.13 -2.42
N TYR A 11 2.29 15.71 -2.75
CA TYR A 11 3.48 15.89 -1.91
C TYR A 11 3.85 17.36 -1.75
N LEU A 12 3.70 18.18 -2.80
CA LEU A 12 3.95 19.62 -2.75
C LEU A 12 2.76 20.41 -2.17
N CYS A 13 1.51 20.03 -2.44
CA CYS A 13 0.31 20.81 -2.09
C CYS A 13 -0.36 20.49 -0.75
N GLY A 14 0.06 19.47 0.01
CA GLY A 14 -0.41 19.20 1.36
C GLY A 14 -1.88 19.58 1.67
N LYS A 15 -2.82 18.67 1.40
CA LYS A 15 -4.24 18.67 1.86
C LYS A 15 -5.29 19.59 1.17
N THR A 16 -5.03 20.39 0.13
CA THR A 16 -6.12 21.23 -0.43
C THR A 16 -6.05 21.49 -1.94
N ASP A 17 -7.23 21.37 -2.57
CA ASP A 17 -7.67 21.72 -3.94
C ASP A 17 -6.69 21.44 -5.10
N GLU A 18 -6.95 20.34 -5.82
CA GLU A 18 -6.16 19.80 -6.94
C GLU A 18 -6.10 20.70 -8.19
N SER A 19 -6.80 21.84 -8.18
CA SER A 19 -7.00 22.73 -9.33
C SER A 19 -5.94 23.84 -9.50
N ALA A 20 -5.06 24.07 -8.52
CA ALA A 20 -4.18 25.24 -8.48
C ALA A 20 -2.82 25.10 -9.19
N LEU A 21 -2.33 23.88 -9.41
CA LEU A 21 -1.06 23.62 -10.11
C LEU A 21 -1.30 22.83 -11.40
N ARG A 22 -1.33 23.53 -12.55
CA ARG A 22 -1.25 22.88 -13.86
C ARG A 22 0.22 22.66 -14.21
N PHE A 23 0.71 21.45 -13.93
CA PHE A 23 1.91 20.92 -14.55
C PHE A 23 1.53 20.52 -15.98
N GLN A 24 2.12 21.16 -16.99
CA GLN A 24 2.07 20.68 -18.38
C GLN A 24 3.31 19.84 -18.68
N ASN A 25 3.22 19.02 -19.74
CA ASN A 25 4.27 18.11 -20.23
C ASN A 25 5.65 18.78 -20.52
N SER A 26 5.77 20.10 -20.38
CA SER A 26 6.97 20.91 -20.62
C SER A 26 7.71 21.37 -19.35
N GLY A 27 7.35 20.88 -18.16
CA GLY A 27 8.07 21.22 -16.92
C GLY A 27 7.89 22.66 -16.43
N SER A 28 6.97 23.42 -17.03
CA SER A 28 6.58 24.77 -16.58
C SER A 28 5.33 24.71 -15.69
N ILE A 29 5.39 25.36 -14.52
CA ILE A 29 4.24 25.56 -13.63
C ILE A 29 3.68 26.95 -13.91
N TRP A 30 2.48 27.03 -14.48
CA TRP A 30 1.76 28.29 -14.61
C TRP A 30 0.81 28.48 -13.42
N VAL A 31 1.07 29.48 -12.60
CA VAL A 31 0.11 29.96 -11.59
C VAL A 31 -0.84 30.95 -12.28
N SER A 32 -2.13 30.62 -12.35
CA SER A 32 -3.12 31.56 -12.89
C SER A 32 -3.21 32.81 -12.02
N LYS A 33 -3.11 34.00 -12.64
CA LYS A 33 -3.26 35.33 -12.00
C LYS A 33 -4.46 35.44 -11.07
N LYS A 34 -5.53 34.65 -11.30
CA LYS A 34 -6.78 34.67 -10.55
C LYS A 34 -6.69 34.04 -9.14
N GLN A 35 -5.63 33.27 -8.85
CA GLN A 35 -5.45 32.57 -7.56
C GLN A 35 -4.56 33.33 -6.57
N ILE A 36 -3.67 34.19 -7.06
CA ILE A 36 -2.77 35.06 -6.27
C ILE A 36 -3.57 36.04 -5.38
N SER A 37 -4.74 36.47 -5.83
CA SER A 37 -5.59 37.44 -5.14
C SER A 37 -6.49 36.85 -4.04
N SER A 38 -6.51 35.52 -3.85
CA SER A 38 -7.44 34.85 -2.91
C SER A 38 -6.88 34.62 -1.50
N GLY A 39 -5.63 35.01 -1.22
CA GLY A 39 -5.01 34.90 0.11
C GLY A 39 -4.85 33.48 0.67
N LYS A 40 -5.18 32.43 -0.11
CA LYS A 40 -5.17 31.03 0.36
C LYS A 40 -3.84 30.29 0.18
N TRP A 41 -2.84 30.93 -0.42
CA TRP A 41 -1.55 30.30 -0.71
C TRP A 41 -0.40 31.21 -0.32
N ASN A 42 0.39 30.82 0.67
CA ASN A 42 1.71 31.39 0.85
C ASN A 42 2.69 30.70 -0.13
N PHE A 43 2.44 30.88 -1.44
CA PHE A 43 3.21 30.26 -2.52
C PHE A 43 4.70 30.60 -2.39
N MET A 44 5.00 31.81 -1.91
CA MET A 44 6.34 32.26 -1.55
C MET A 44 6.97 31.36 -0.48
N ALA A 45 6.26 31.05 0.60
CA ALA A 45 6.77 30.14 1.63
C ALA A 45 7.04 28.71 1.12
N LEU A 46 6.35 28.24 0.07
CA LEU A 46 6.65 26.94 -0.55
C LEU A 46 7.93 27.00 -1.39
N ILE A 47 8.07 28.06 -2.19
CA ILE A 47 9.25 28.31 -3.02
C ILE A 47 10.49 28.45 -2.14
N GLU A 48 10.42 29.29 -1.10
CA GLU A 48 11.49 29.52 -0.12
C GLU A 48 11.88 28.25 0.63
N LYS A 49 10.90 27.37 0.90
CA LYS A 49 11.12 26.10 1.61
C LYS A 49 11.81 25.05 0.75
N TYR A 50 11.72 25.14 -0.57
CA TYR A 50 12.27 24.13 -1.49
C TYR A 50 13.11 24.77 -2.62
N PRO A 51 14.20 25.48 -2.29
CA PRO A 51 15.03 26.20 -3.27
C PRO A 51 15.78 25.28 -4.25
N THR A 52 15.91 24.00 -3.91
CA THR A 52 16.44 22.94 -4.75
C THR A 52 15.45 22.44 -5.81
N ILE A 53 14.14 22.69 -5.60
CA ILE A 53 13.06 22.32 -6.52
C ILE A 53 12.66 23.52 -7.37
N PHE A 54 12.49 24.69 -6.74
CA PHE A 54 12.01 25.91 -7.39
C PHE A 54 13.15 26.91 -7.60
N TYR A 55 13.21 27.45 -8.81
CA TYR A 55 14.05 28.59 -9.18
C TYR A 55 13.15 29.83 -9.35
N VAL A 56 13.56 30.94 -8.73
CA VAL A 56 12.94 32.25 -8.93
C VAL A 56 13.86 33.10 -9.79
N GLY A 57 13.36 33.57 -10.93
CA GLY A 57 14.07 34.45 -11.85
C GLY A 57 13.29 35.73 -12.16
N GLY A 58 13.95 36.72 -12.77
CA GLY A 58 13.36 38.05 -13.03
C GLY A 58 13.43 38.99 -11.83
N GLY A 59 12.73 40.13 -11.90
CA GLY A 59 12.75 41.14 -10.84
C GLY A 59 13.73 42.30 -11.04
N SER A 60 14.25 42.47 -12.26
CA SER A 60 14.85 43.74 -12.71
C SER A 60 13.82 44.55 -13.51
N ASP A 61 14.05 45.85 -13.71
CA ASP A 61 13.11 46.86 -14.26
C ASP A 61 12.41 46.49 -15.59
N ARG A 62 12.79 45.40 -16.26
CA ARG A 62 12.27 44.98 -17.58
C ARG A 62 11.69 43.56 -17.63
N THR A 63 11.75 42.76 -16.57
CA THR A 63 11.20 41.39 -16.58
C THR A 63 10.40 41.08 -15.31
N PRO A 64 9.12 40.65 -15.44
CA PRO A 64 8.34 40.24 -14.29
C PRO A 64 8.96 39.00 -13.62
N PRO A 65 8.88 38.88 -12.28
CA PRO A 65 9.37 37.71 -11.58
C PRO A 65 8.60 36.45 -12.03
N PHE A 66 9.32 35.36 -12.21
CA PHE A 66 8.76 34.07 -12.59
C PHE A 66 9.37 32.94 -11.75
N VAL A 67 8.68 31.81 -11.73
CA VAL A 67 9.07 30.62 -10.97
C VAL A 67 9.11 29.42 -11.92
N THR A 68 10.23 28.72 -11.98
CA THR A 68 10.40 27.47 -12.74
C THR A 68 10.94 26.37 -11.85
N LEU A 69 10.98 25.15 -12.36
CA LEU A 69 11.81 24.11 -11.74
C LEU A 69 13.29 24.48 -11.91
N THR A 70 14.12 24.08 -10.96
CA THR A 70 15.58 24.07 -11.15
C THR A 70 15.93 23.08 -12.27
N GLU A 71 17.09 23.24 -12.92
CA GLU A 71 17.54 22.31 -13.98
C GLU A 71 17.54 20.85 -13.49
N LYS A 72 17.99 20.63 -12.25
CA LYS A 72 17.99 19.31 -11.61
C LYS A 72 16.56 18.77 -11.40
N ALA A 73 15.63 19.59 -10.95
CA ALA A 73 14.24 19.18 -10.75
C ALA A 73 13.50 18.97 -12.07
N ALA A 74 13.78 19.78 -13.10
CA ALA A 74 13.25 19.61 -14.44
C ALA A 74 13.73 18.29 -15.08
N LYS A 75 15.03 17.97 -14.94
CA LYS A 75 15.60 16.70 -15.42
C LYS A 75 14.94 15.49 -14.78
N ILE A 76 14.71 15.52 -13.46
CA ILE A 76 14.01 14.42 -12.79
C ILE A 76 12.56 14.36 -13.26
N ALA A 77 11.85 15.51 -13.32
CA ALA A 77 10.46 15.55 -13.77
C ALA A 77 10.28 15.02 -15.20
N SER A 78 11.25 15.23 -16.10
CA SER A 78 11.18 14.67 -17.47
C SER A 78 11.25 13.15 -17.54
N GLU A 79 11.66 12.46 -16.45
CA GLU A 79 11.67 10.99 -16.36
C GLU A 79 10.29 10.41 -16.00
N GLU A 80 9.30 11.23 -15.62
CA GLU A 80 7.97 10.75 -15.18
C GLU A 80 7.23 9.92 -16.26
N PRO A 81 7.19 10.35 -17.54
CA PRO A 81 6.50 9.60 -18.58
C PRO A 81 7.06 8.19 -18.75
N GLU A 82 8.38 8.03 -18.73
CA GLU A 82 9.03 6.72 -18.82
C GLU A 82 8.66 5.83 -17.62
N ALA A 83 8.68 6.40 -16.40
CA ALA A 83 8.24 5.66 -15.21
C ALA A 83 6.78 5.21 -15.32
N ARG A 84 5.90 6.01 -15.94
CA ARG A 84 4.50 5.65 -16.18
C ARG A 84 4.34 4.57 -17.25
N LEU A 85 5.12 4.63 -18.34
CA LEU A 85 5.14 3.58 -19.36
C LEU A 85 5.56 2.23 -18.77
N LEU A 86 6.60 2.23 -17.92
CA LEU A 86 7.05 1.02 -17.21
C LEU A 86 6.03 0.52 -16.17
N MET A 87 5.20 1.41 -15.62
CA MET A 87 4.12 1.03 -14.69
C MET A 87 2.93 0.38 -15.39
N GLU A 88 2.58 0.80 -16.61
CA GLU A 88 1.36 0.35 -17.30
C GLU A 88 1.16 -1.19 -17.28
N PRO A 89 2.14 -2.03 -17.67
CA PRO A 89 1.96 -3.49 -17.60
C PRO A 89 1.77 -4.02 -16.16
N ILE A 90 2.40 -3.38 -15.17
CA ILE A 90 2.24 -3.73 -13.75
C ILE A 90 0.81 -3.40 -13.30
N LEU A 91 0.28 -2.23 -13.69
CA LEU A 91 -1.08 -1.81 -13.36
C LEU A 91 -2.12 -2.73 -13.98
N VAL A 92 -1.95 -3.12 -15.24
CA VAL A 92 -2.84 -4.07 -15.93
C VAL A 92 -2.82 -5.42 -15.22
N ARG A 93 -1.63 -5.97 -14.92
CA ARG A 93 -1.49 -7.22 -14.16
C ARG A 93 -2.19 -7.11 -12.80
N ASN A 94 -1.95 -6.04 -12.06
CA ASN A 94 -2.47 -5.88 -10.71
C ASN A 94 -3.99 -5.68 -10.70
N LEU A 95 -4.56 -4.94 -11.66
CA LEU A 95 -6.01 -4.81 -11.81
C LEU A 95 -6.67 -6.14 -12.16
N ARG A 96 -6.08 -6.94 -13.06
CA ARG A 96 -6.58 -8.29 -13.35
C ARG A 96 -6.60 -9.14 -12.08
N LYS A 97 -5.49 -9.20 -11.34
CA LYS A 97 -5.40 -9.94 -10.06
C LYS A 97 -6.39 -9.42 -9.00
N LEU A 98 -6.57 -8.11 -8.89
CA LEU A 98 -7.55 -7.47 -7.98
C LEU A 98 -8.98 -7.96 -8.27
N LEU A 99 -9.36 -8.04 -9.55
CA LEU A 99 -10.66 -8.53 -9.99
C LEU A 99 -10.77 -10.04 -9.82
N MET A 100 -9.73 -10.80 -10.16
CA MET A 100 -9.70 -12.27 -10.03
C MET A 100 -9.89 -12.75 -8.58
N MET A 101 -9.47 -11.97 -7.58
CA MET A 101 -9.74 -12.29 -6.16
C MET A 101 -11.20 -12.08 -5.75
N SER A 102 -11.96 -11.27 -6.50
CA SER A 102 -13.35 -10.94 -6.16
C SER A 102 -14.29 -12.08 -6.50
N ALA A 103 -15.32 -12.28 -5.68
CA ALA A 103 -16.25 -13.40 -5.81
C ALA A 103 -16.99 -13.44 -7.16
N ASP A 104 -17.17 -12.28 -7.79
CA ASP A 104 -17.89 -12.11 -9.06
C ASP A 104 -16.98 -11.63 -10.20
N CYS A 105 -15.65 -11.67 -10.04
CA CYS A 105 -14.68 -11.13 -11.00
C CYS A 105 -14.95 -9.67 -11.39
N ARG A 106 -15.49 -8.88 -10.45
CA ARG A 106 -15.86 -7.48 -10.62
C ARG A 106 -15.72 -6.72 -9.31
N VAL A 107 -15.44 -5.41 -9.42
CA VAL A 107 -15.37 -4.49 -8.29
C VAL A 107 -16.05 -3.18 -8.68
N PRO A 108 -16.88 -2.57 -7.80
CA PRO A 108 -17.40 -1.22 -8.02
C PRO A 108 -16.30 -0.21 -8.33
N LEU A 109 -16.48 0.60 -9.38
CA LEU A 109 -15.45 1.51 -9.84
C LEU A 109 -15.03 2.52 -8.75
N GLU A 110 -16.00 2.96 -7.94
CA GLU A 110 -15.79 3.82 -6.77
C GLU A 110 -14.76 3.24 -5.77
N LYS A 111 -14.70 1.91 -5.64
CA LYS A 111 -13.74 1.22 -4.75
C LYS A 111 -12.36 1.11 -5.38
N VAL A 112 -12.28 0.92 -6.70
CA VAL A 112 -11.01 0.97 -7.44
C VAL A 112 -10.42 2.38 -7.37
N GLU A 113 -11.23 3.41 -7.57
CA GLU A 113 -10.86 4.83 -7.41
C GLU A 113 -10.39 5.14 -5.99
N LEU A 114 -11.06 4.60 -4.96
CA LEU A 114 -10.70 4.76 -3.56
C LEU A 114 -9.26 4.32 -3.26
N ILE A 115 -8.77 3.27 -3.95
CA ILE A 115 -7.43 2.71 -3.78
C ILE A 115 -6.48 3.02 -4.94
N GLY A 116 -6.92 3.81 -5.92
CA GLY A 116 -6.16 4.05 -7.16
C GLY A 116 -4.76 4.61 -6.89
N ASN A 117 -4.64 5.50 -5.90
CA ASN A 117 -3.34 6.02 -5.46
C ASN A 117 -2.43 4.94 -4.86
N GLU A 118 -2.97 3.97 -4.13
CA GLU A 118 -2.19 2.88 -3.53
C GLU A 118 -1.70 1.91 -4.62
N LEU A 119 -2.51 1.71 -5.66
CA LEU A 119 -2.15 0.89 -6.83
C LEU A 119 -1.18 1.60 -7.80
N GLY A 120 -1.19 2.93 -7.81
CA GLY A 120 -0.44 3.74 -8.77
C GLY A 120 -1.20 4.04 -10.07
N LEU A 121 -2.52 3.94 -10.04
CA LEU A 121 -3.37 4.23 -11.20
C LEU A 121 -3.31 5.73 -11.57
N PRO A 122 -3.34 6.06 -12.87
CA PRO A 122 -3.66 7.41 -13.32
C PRO A 122 -4.99 7.89 -12.74
N LEU A 123 -5.14 9.20 -12.52
CA LEU A 123 -6.40 9.77 -12.02
C LEU A 123 -7.55 9.58 -13.01
N ASP A 124 -7.23 9.53 -14.29
CA ASP A 124 -8.12 9.32 -15.43
C ASP A 124 -8.09 7.86 -15.93
N PHE A 125 -7.69 6.88 -15.10
CA PHE A 125 -7.49 5.49 -15.55
C PHE A 125 -8.73 4.89 -16.23
N ARG A 126 -9.93 5.37 -15.88
CA ARG A 126 -11.19 4.94 -16.50
C ARG A 126 -11.20 5.30 -17.99
N GLU A 127 -10.69 6.46 -18.36
CA GLU A 127 -10.63 6.96 -19.73
C GLU A 127 -9.29 6.62 -20.42
N SER A 128 -8.20 6.51 -19.65
CA SER A 128 -6.84 6.38 -20.18
C SER A 128 -6.30 4.95 -20.18
N LEU A 129 -6.68 4.10 -19.23
CA LEU A 129 -6.17 2.73 -19.08
C LEU A 129 -7.20 1.68 -19.51
N VAL A 130 -8.43 1.76 -18.99
CA VAL A 130 -9.47 0.74 -19.25
C VAL A 130 -9.74 0.55 -20.75
N PRO A 131 -9.92 1.61 -21.58
CA PRO A 131 -10.22 1.45 -22.99
C PRO A 131 -9.06 0.92 -23.83
N LYS A 132 -7.81 0.95 -23.32
CA LYS A 132 -6.63 0.39 -23.99
C LYS A 132 -6.60 -1.14 -23.93
N TYR A 133 -7.30 -1.74 -22.97
CA TYR A 133 -7.29 -3.17 -22.70
C TYR A 133 -8.73 -3.75 -22.66
N PRO A 134 -9.52 -3.58 -23.73
CA PRO A 134 -10.90 -4.06 -23.79
C PRO A 134 -11.01 -5.60 -23.68
N GLU A 135 -9.94 -6.32 -24.02
CA GLU A 135 -9.83 -7.76 -23.84
C GLU A 135 -9.75 -8.17 -22.37
N PHE A 136 -9.32 -7.28 -21.47
CA PHE A 136 -9.23 -7.59 -20.04
C PHE A 136 -10.33 -6.91 -19.23
N PHE A 137 -10.74 -5.70 -19.61
CA PHE A 137 -11.60 -4.86 -18.78
C PHE A 137 -12.81 -4.35 -19.53
N SER A 138 -13.94 -4.33 -18.83
CA SER A 138 -15.11 -3.53 -19.22
C SER A 138 -15.72 -2.83 -18.02
N VAL A 139 -16.50 -1.78 -18.28
CA VAL A 139 -17.31 -1.12 -17.26
C VAL A 139 -18.78 -1.42 -17.54
N LYS A 140 -19.44 -2.09 -16.59
CA LYS A 140 -20.85 -2.50 -16.71
C LYS A 140 -21.65 -1.97 -15.53
N ASP A 141 -22.92 -1.65 -15.74
CA ASP A 141 -23.83 -1.29 -14.65
C ASP A 141 -24.31 -2.55 -13.93
N VAL A 142 -24.21 -2.54 -12.61
CA VAL A 142 -24.71 -3.58 -11.72
C VAL A 142 -25.52 -2.91 -10.62
N ASN A 143 -26.85 -3.05 -10.68
CA ASN A 143 -27.77 -2.47 -9.71
C ASN A 143 -27.61 -0.94 -9.57
N GLY A 144 -27.43 -0.22 -10.68
CA GLY A 144 -27.26 1.23 -10.71
C GLY A 144 -25.87 1.71 -10.30
N LYS A 145 -24.88 0.80 -10.24
CA LYS A 145 -23.48 1.12 -9.94
C LYS A 145 -22.58 0.67 -11.07
N ALA A 146 -21.70 1.56 -11.51
CA ALA A 146 -20.63 1.20 -12.43
C ALA A 146 -19.62 0.27 -11.76
N CYS A 147 -19.43 -0.92 -12.33
CA CYS A 147 -18.46 -1.91 -11.89
C CYS A 147 -17.41 -2.13 -12.97
N LEU A 148 -16.15 -2.25 -12.57
CA LEU A 148 -15.09 -2.76 -13.40
C LEU A 148 -15.17 -4.30 -13.42
N HIS A 149 -15.24 -4.89 -14.60
CA HIS A 149 -15.34 -6.32 -14.83
C HIS A 149 -14.06 -6.86 -15.45
N LEU A 150 -13.70 -8.09 -15.07
CA LEU A 150 -12.72 -8.88 -15.79
C LEU A 150 -13.41 -9.65 -16.91
N GLU A 151 -13.00 -9.43 -18.16
CA GLU A 151 -13.60 -10.14 -19.30
C GLU A 151 -13.00 -11.54 -19.50
N HIS A 152 -11.68 -11.67 -19.34
CA HIS A 152 -10.97 -12.94 -19.53
C HIS A 152 -10.16 -13.32 -18.30
N TRP A 153 -10.51 -14.47 -17.72
CA TRP A 153 -9.72 -15.12 -16.68
C TRP A 153 -8.40 -15.65 -17.24
N ASP A 154 -7.32 -15.48 -16.48
CA ASP A 154 -5.99 -15.94 -16.86
C ASP A 154 -5.36 -16.70 -15.71
N SER A 155 -5.34 -18.02 -15.85
CA SER A 155 -4.81 -18.92 -14.83
C SER A 155 -3.31 -18.73 -14.60
N SER A 156 -2.56 -18.16 -15.54
CA SER A 156 -1.13 -17.87 -15.33
C SER A 156 -0.91 -16.77 -14.30
N LEU A 157 -1.91 -15.90 -14.07
CA LEU A 157 -1.88 -14.86 -13.05
C LEU A 157 -2.35 -15.34 -11.68
N ALA A 158 -2.91 -16.55 -11.59
CA ALA A 158 -3.46 -17.12 -10.36
C ALA A 158 -2.39 -17.64 -9.37
N VAL A 159 -1.23 -16.96 -9.34
CA VAL A 159 -0.10 -17.20 -8.45
C VAL A 159 0.06 -15.97 -7.55
N THR A 160 0.09 -16.18 -6.24
CA THR A 160 0.22 -15.11 -5.25
C THR A 160 1.66 -14.62 -5.12
N ALA A 161 1.87 -13.38 -4.65
CA ALA A 161 3.20 -12.87 -4.34
C ALA A 161 3.95 -13.75 -3.31
N ARG A 162 3.20 -14.40 -2.42
CA ARG A 162 3.73 -15.40 -1.48
C ARG A 162 4.30 -16.61 -2.22
N GLU A 163 3.57 -17.16 -3.18
CA GLU A 163 3.99 -18.30 -3.99
C GLU A 163 5.20 -17.95 -4.88
N GLU A 164 5.16 -16.79 -5.56
CA GLU A 164 6.29 -16.26 -6.34
C GLU A 164 7.58 -16.20 -5.48
N ARG A 165 7.50 -15.72 -4.23
CA ARG A 165 8.66 -15.70 -3.33
C ARG A 165 9.17 -17.10 -3.01
N LEU A 166 8.29 -18.04 -2.68
CA LEU A 166 8.70 -19.38 -2.26
C LEU A 166 9.35 -20.17 -3.38
N GLU A 167 8.91 -19.93 -4.61
CA GLU A 167 9.56 -20.45 -5.81
C GLU A 167 11.00 -19.92 -5.92
N LEU A 168 11.20 -18.61 -5.74
CA LEU A 168 12.54 -17.99 -5.73
C LEU A 168 13.44 -18.50 -4.58
N GLU A 169 12.84 -18.82 -3.44
CA GLU A 169 13.55 -19.40 -2.28
C GLU A 169 13.81 -20.91 -2.43
N GLY A 170 13.30 -21.55 -3.49
CA GLY A 170 13.48 -22.98 -3.75
C GLY A 170 12.75 -23.89 -2.76
N VAL A 171 11.65 -23.42 -2.16
CA VAL A 171 10.90 -24.19 -1.17
C VAL A 171 10.16 -25.35 -1.86
N PRO A 172 10.31 -26.61 -1.38
CA PRO A 172 9.66 -27.76 -1.99
C PRO A 172 8.12 -27.64 -2.04
N ALA A 173 7.51 -28.11 -3.12
CA ALA A 173 6.05 -28.06 -3.33
C ALA A 173 5.25 -28.95 -2.37
N SER A 174 5.90 -29.92 -1.71
CA SER A 174 5.27 -30.82 -0.74
C SER A 174 5.67 -30.48 0.68
N ASN A 175 4.72 -30.58 1.62
CA ASN A 175 5.02 -30.41 3.03
C ASN A 175 6.07 -31.45 3.50
N PRO A 176 7.18 -31.02 4.10
CA PRO A 176 8.14 -31.94 4.68
C PRO A 176 7.50 -32.65 5.88
N SER A 177 7.93 -33.89 6.13
CA SER A 177 7.46 -34.64 7.29
C SER A 177 7.81 -33.89 8.59
N ARG A 178 7.01 -34.06 9.66
CA ARG A 178 7.28 -33.44 10.98
C ARG A 178 8.64 -33.80 11.58
N LYS A 179 9.26 -34.87 11.09
CA LYS A 179 10.60 -35.30 11.48
C LYS A 179 11.72 -34.54 10.75
N GLN A 180 11.44 -33.99 9.57
CA GLN A 180 12.43 -33.34 8.70
C GLN A 180 12.54 -31.83 8.93
N VAL A 181 11.41 -31.13 9.12
CA VAL A 181 11.40 -29.68 9.31
C VAL A 181 10.45 -29.31 10.44
N ARG A 182 10.95 -28.52 11.38
CA ARG A 182 10.20 -27.93 12.50
C ARG A 182 10.21 -26.41 12.38
N ILE A 183 9.25 -25.75 13.01
CA ILE A 183 9.24 -24.28 13.10
C ILE A 183 10.46 -23.79 13.88
N SER A 184 11.10 -22.73 13.40
CA SER A 184 12.20 -22.06 14.09
C SER A 184 11.69 -21.13 15.20
N ARG A 185 12.59 -20.70 16.09
CA ARG A 185 12.23 -19.87 17.27
C ARG A 185 11.70 -18.48 16.91
N ASP A 186 12.02 -17.99 15.72
CA ASP A 186 11.49 -16.76 15.14
C ASP A 186 10.11 -16.97 14.47
N GLY A 187 9.57 -18.19 14.48
CA GLY A 187 8.26 -18.56 13.96
C GLY A 187 8.21 -18.88 12.48
N ASN A 188 9.36 -18.98 11.81
CA ASN A 188 9.43 -19.35 10.41
C ASN A 188 9.38 -20.88 10.20
N TYR A 189 8.72 -21.31 9.14
CA TYR A 189 8.59 -22.71 8.76
C TYR A 189 8.84 -22.87 7.26
N SER A 190 9.79 -23.70 6.88
CA SER A 190 10.13 -23.96 5.48
C SER A 190 9.17 -24.99 4.88
N GLY A 191 7.99 -24.54 4.48
CA GLY A 191 7.00 -25.38 3.80
C GLY A 191 6.20 -24.63 2.74
N PRO A 192 5.58 -25.35 1.79
CA PRO A 192 4.92 -24.78 0.60
C PRO A 192 3.75 -23.86 0.94
N PHE A 193 3.20 -23.96 2.16
CA PHE A 193 2.02 -23.20 2.63
C PHE A 193 2.33 -22.19 3.75
N ALA A 194 3.61 -22.02 4.10
CA ALA A 194 4.05 -21.05 5.11
C ALA A 194 4.04 -19.58 4.65
N PHE A 195 3.55 -18.68 5.50
CA PHE A 195 3.83 -17.25 5.39
C PHE A 195 5.16 -16.91 6.07
N LEU A 196 5.87 -15.89 5.58
CA LEU A 196 7.04 -15.35 6.26
C LEU A 196 6.59 -14.63 7.53
N MET A 197 7.22 -14.97 8.65
CA MET A 197 6.91 -14.42 9.97
C MET A 197 7.99 -13.43 10.39
N GLN A 198 7.55 -12.22 10.74
CA GLN A 198 8.41 -11.14 11.22
C GLN A 198 7.82 -10.52 12.48
N PHE A 199 8.18 -11.06 13.65
CA PHE A 199 7.74 -10.51 14.91
C PHE A 199 8.50 -9.25 15.30
N THR A 200 7.88 -8.39 16.11
CA THR A 200 8.53 -7.20 16.66
C THR A 200 9.69 -7.58 17.57
N ALA A 201 10.74 -6.76 17.60
CA ALA A 201 11.85 -6.95 18.53
C ALA A 201 11.32 -7.09 19.98
N GLY A 202 11.85 -8.08 20.70
CA GLY A 202 11.43 -8.39 22.08
C GLY A 202 10.22 -9.34 22.19
N PHE A 203 9.51 -9.65 21.10
CA PHE A 203 8.53 -10.75 21.14
C PHE A 203 9.25 -12.09 21.34
N ARG A 204 8.75 -12.89 22.26
CA ARG A 204 9.31 -14.20 22.64
C ARG A 204 8.17 -15.22 22.66
N PRO A 205 7.90 -15.91 21.54
CA PRO A 205 6.85 -16.91 21.51
C PRO A 205 7.22 -18.08 22.42
N ASN A 206 6.26 -18.55 23.21
CA ASN A 206 6.43 -19.78 23.98
C ASN A 206 6.24 -21.01 23.06
N ASN A 207 6.58 -22.20 23.56
CA ASN A 207 6.48 -23.44 22.78
C ASN A 207 5.04 -23.73 22.31
N SER A 208 4.03 -23.47 23.15
CA SER A 208 2.63 -23.70 22.78
C SER A 208 2.19 -22.83 21.60
N PHE A 209 2.61 -21.56 21.57
CA PHE A 209 2.37 -20.65 20.46
C PHE A 209 3.07 -21.13 19.18
N LEU A 210 4.32 -21.57 19.27
CA LEU A 210 5.07 -22.09 18.12
C LEU A 210 4.43 -23.36 17.56
N GLU A 211 3.93 -24.25 18.42
CA GLU A 211 3.21 -25.45 17.97
C GLU A 211 1.90 -25.11 17.25
N GLU A 212 1.12 -24.15 17.76
CA GLU A 212 -0.09 -23.68 17.09
C GLU A 212 0.23 -23.01 15.74
N LEU A 213 1.26 -22.16 15.72
CA LEU A 213 1.73 -21.51 14.50
C LEU A 213 2.23 -22.53 13.49
N GLU A 214 2.99 -23.55 13.88
CA GLU A 214 3.44 -24.61 12.97
C GLU A 214 2.25 -25.36 12.37
N ARG A 215 1.24 -25.71 13.18
CA ARG A 215 0.01 -26.34 12.68
C ARG A 215 -0.66 -25.46 11.64
N TRP A 216 -0.77 -24.15 11.90
CA TRP A 216 -1.35 -23.20 10.96
C TRP A 216 -0.53 -23.02 9.68
N GLN A 217 0.80 -22.95 9.78
CA GLN A 217 1.70 -22.84 8.63
C GLN A 217 1.64 -24.08 7.73
N ARG A 218 1.44 -25.27 8.31
CA ARG A 218 1.29 -26.54 7.58
C ARG A 218 -0.06 -26.73 6.90
N LEU A 219 -1.12 -26.05 7.36
CA LEU A 219 -2.45 -26.13 6.72
C LEU A 219 -2.32 -25.84 5.23
N ASP A 220 -3.09 -26.54 4.40
CA ASP A 220 -3.20 -26.22 2.98
C ASP A 220 -3.48 -24.72 2.79
N PHE A 221 -2.97 -24.18 1.69
CA PHE A 221 -3.14 -22.78 1.32
C PHE A 221 -4.23 -22.67 0.25
N PRO A 222 -5.48 -22.31 0.60
CA PRO A 222 -6.48 -22.09 -0.43
C PRO A 222 -6.15 -20.79 -1.15
N SER A 223 -5.97 -20.88 -2.47
CA SER A 223 -5.58 -19.72 -3.27
C SER A 223 -6.62 -18.59 -3.15
N PRO A 224 -6.19 -17.32 -3.01
CA PRO A 224 -7.04 -16.13 -3.11
C PRO A 224 -7.87 -16.07 -4.39
N TYR A 225 -7.42 -16.73 -5.45
CA TYR A 225 -8.04 -16.78 -6.77
C TYR A 225 -9.11 -17.87 -6.92
N LEU A 226 -9.29 -18.72 -5.91
CA LEU A 226 -10.44 -19.63 -5.85
C LEU A 226 -11.68 -18.87 -5.39
N ASN A 227 -12.84 -19.26 -5.92
CA ASN A 227 -14.11 -18.63 -5.56
C ASN A 227 -14.33 -18.70 -4.02
N PRO A 228 -14.47 -17.55 -3.33
CA PRO A 228 -14.56 -17.52 -1.87
C PRO A 228 -15.81 -18.24 -1.33
N ARG A 229 -16.85 -18.42 -2.15
CA ARG A 229 -18.12 -19.07 -1.74
C ARG A 229 -17.99 -20.59 -1.55
N THR A 230 -16.90 -21.20 -1.99
CA THR A 230 -16.68 -22.65 -1.84
C THR A 230 -16.14 -23.04 -0.46
N PHE A 231 -15.90 -22.07 0.42
CA PHE A 231 -15.29 -22.29 1.73
C PHE A 231 -16.28 -22.02 2.86
N GLU A 232 -16.41 -22.96 3.78
CA GLU A 232 -17.21 -22.79 4.98
C GLU A 232 -16.46 -21.91 6.00
N ALA A 233 -17.15 -20.94 6.60
CA ALA A 233 -16.53 -19.99 7.52
C ALA A 233 -15.89 -20.64 8.78
N ALA A 234 -16.38 -21.83 9.17
CA ALA A 234 -15.85 -22.58 10.31
C ALA A 234 -14.52 -23.29 10.01
N ASP A 235 -14.20 -23.54 8.74
CA ASP A 235 -12.99 -24.25 8.32
C ASP A 235 -11.73 -23.41 8.67
N PRO A 236 -10.75 -23.95 9.41
CA PRO A 236 -9.44 -23.33 9.56
C PRO A 236 -8.80 -22.86 8.25
N LYS A 237 -9.02 -23.58 7.13
CA LYS A 237 -8.52 -23.19 5.80
C LYS A 237 -9.19 -21.92 5.29
N ALA A 238 -10.49 -21.71 5.55
CA ALA A 238 -11.17 -20.47 5.20
C ALA A 238 -10.55 -19.26 5.91
N ARG A 239 -10.20 -19.40 7.20
CA ARG A 239 -9.48 -18.35 7.95
C ARG A 239 -8.08 -18.09 7.38
N LYS A 240 -7.35 -19.14 6.98
CA LYS A 240 -6.05 -18.99 6.31
C LYS A 240 -6.18 -18.30 4.94
N ARG A 241 -7.25 -18.60 4.19
CA ARG A 241 -7.56 -17.93 2.92
C ARG A 241 -7.81 -16.44 3.09
N VAL A 242 -8.50 -16.00 4.14
CA VAL A 242 -8.67 -14.56 4.43
C VAL A 242 -7.31 -13.87 4.58
N VAL A 243 -6.38 -14.48 5.30
CA VAL A 243 -5.00 -13.95 5.44
C VAL A 243 -4.29 -13.91 4.09
N ALA A 244 -4.47 -14.94 3.26
CA ALA A 244 -3.91 -14.99 1.91
C ALA A 244 -4.45 -13.87 1.01
N VAL A 245 -5.77 -13.59 1.06
CA VAL A 245 -6.40 -12.50 0.30
C VAL A 245 -5.88 -11.14 0.77
N LEU A 246 -5.78 -10.91 2.07
CA LEU A 246 -5.27 -9.65 2.61
C LEU A 246 -3.78 -9.44 2.29
N HIS A 247 -3.00 -10.51 2.38
CA HIS A 247 -1.59 -10.53 1.98
C HIS A 247 -1.46 -10.16 0.50
N GLU A 248 -2.22 -10.82 -0.37
CA GLU A 248 -2.15 -10.59 -1.80
C GLU A 248 -2.68 -9.21 -2.20
N LEU A 249 -3.80 -8.76 -1.61
CA LEU A 249 -4.31 -7.41 -1.86
C LEU A 249 -3.30 -6.31 -1.52
N LEU A 250 -2.62 -6.43 -0.38
CA LEU A 250 -1.55 -5.50 -0.01
C LEU A 250 -0.36 -5.65 -0.97
N SER A 251 -0.04 -6.87 -1.41
CA SER A 251 1.05 -7.14 -2.36
C SER A 251 0.87 -6.43 -3.71
N LEU A 252 -0.36 -6.15 -4.13
CA LEU A 252 -0.67 -5.40 -5.37
C LEU A 252 -0.41 -3.89 -5.27
N THR A 253 -0.34 -3.33 -4.06
CA THR A 253 -0.12 -1.88 -3.87
C THR A 253 1.35 -1.51 -4.06
N MET A 254 1.63 -0.26 -4.42
CA MET A 254 2.99 0.24 -4.62
C MET A 254 3.81 0.17 -3.33
N GLU A 255 3.23 0.66 -2.23
CA GLU A 255 3.89 0.71 -0.92
C GLU A 255 3.54 -0.50 -0.04
N LYS A 256 2.89 -1.54 -0.56
CA LYS A 256 2.54 -2.76 0.21
C LYS A 256 1.75 -2.45 1.50
N ARG A 257 0.87 -1.46 1.41
CA ARG A 257 0.09 -0.93 2.53
C ARG A 257 -1.26 -0.37 2.07
N MET A 258 -2.24 -0.39 2.97
CA MET A 258 -3.54 0.26 2.80
C MET A 258 -4.08 0.69 4.17
N THR A 259 -5.01 1.65 4.19
CA THR A 259 -5.75 1.93 5.44
C THR A 259 -6.72 0.80 5.77
N SER A 260 -7.03 0.62 7.05
CA SER A 260 -8.04 -0.34 7.49
C SER A 260 -9.40 -0.07 6.84
N SER A 261 -9.77 1.20 6.65
CA SER A 261 -11.00 1.58 5.96
C SER A 261 -11.00 1.25 4.46
N GLN A 262 -9.84 1.32 3.80
CA GLN A 262 -9.73 0.91 2.40
C GLN A 262 -9.86 -0.60 2.27
N LEU A 263 -9.25 -1.39 3.16
CA LEU A 263 -9.42 -2.85 3.18
C LEU A 263 -10.89 -3.24 3.43
N ASP A 264 -11.52 -2.62 4.42
CA ASP A 264 -12.91 -2.88 4.80
C ASP A 264 -13.91 -2.52 3.68
N ALA A 265 -13.57 -1.53 2.82
CA ALA A 265 -14.39 -1.20 1.66
C ALA A 265 -14.59 -2.38 0.70
N PHE A 266 -13.68 -3.37 0.67
CA PHE A 266 -13.77 -4.57 -0.17
C PHE A 266 -14.38 -5.78 0.55
N HIS A 267 -15.01 -5.56 1.72
CA HIS A 267 -15.57 -6.65 2.53
C HIS A 267 -16.51 -7.57 1.73
N SER A 268 -17.40 -7.01 0.92
CA SER A 268 -18.36 -7.77 0.10
C SER A 268 -17.71 -8.54 -1.05
N GLU A 269 -16.76 -7.92 -1.75
CA GLU A 269 -16.14 -8.48 -2.95
C GLU A 269 -15.23 -9.66 -2.60
N TYR A 270 -14.57 -9.60 -1.45
CA TYR A 270 -13.61 -10.61 -1.01
C TYR A 270 -14.13 -11.53 0.11
N LEU A 271 -15.38 -11.35 0.55
CA LEU A 271 -15.98 -12.03 1.70
C LEU A 271 -15.09 -11.96 2.95
N LEU A 272 -14.62 -10.75 3.26
CA LEU A 272 -13.80 -10.51 4.45
C LEU A 272 -14.63 -10.71 5.73
N PRO A 273 -13.99 -11.03 6.87
CA PRO A 273 -14.70 -11.18 8.13
C PRO A 273 -15.13 -9.81 8.69
N SER A 274 -16.30 -9.77 9.32
CA SER A 274 -16.83 -8.56 9.99
C SER A 274 -15.89 -8.00 11.07
N ARG A 275 -15.05 -8.85 11.66
CA ARG A 275 -14.00 -8.47 12.62
C ARG A 275 -12.62 -8.41 11.94
N LEU A 276 -12.51 -7.71 10.82
CA LEU A 276 -11.27 -7.59 10.03
C LEU A 276 -10.07 -7.13 10.86
N LEU A 277 -10.24 -6.12 11.72
CA LEU A 277 -9.15 -5.64 12.57
C LEU A 277 -8.63 -6.72 13.53
N LEU A 278 -9.52 -7.53 14.10
CA LEU A 278 -9.14 -8.65 14.97
C LEU A 278 -8.36 -9.71 14.19
N CYS A 279 -8.75 -9.98 12.94
CA CYS A 279 -7.99 -10.87 12.05
C CYS A 279 -6.56 -10.34 11.87
N LEU A 280 -6.41 -9.08 11.49
CA LEU A 280 -5.09 -8.46 11.28
C LEU A 280 -4.22 -8.50 12.55
N ILE A 281 -4.80 -8.22 13.73
CA ILE A 281 -4.10 -8.27 15.02
C ILE A 281 -3.64 -9.69 15.36
N LYS A 282 -4.47 -10.71 15.13
CA LYS A 282 -4.10 -12.11 15.35
C LYS A 282 -2.94 -12.56 14.47
N HIS A 283 -2.78 -11.95 13.30
CA HIS A 283 -1.70 -12.23 12.36
C HIS A 283 -0.60 -11.15 12.37
N HIS A 284 -0.27 -10.64 13.56
CA HIS A 284 0.73 -9.58 13.76
C HIS A 284 2.16 -9.97 13.33
N GLY A 285 2.45 -11.24 13.04
CA GLY A 285 3.72 -11.64 12.43
C GLY A 285 3.81 -11.34 10.92
N ILE A 286 2.67 -11.18 10.26
CA ILE A 286 2.56 -10.90 8.81
C ILE A 286 2.21 -9.43 8.58
N PHE A 287 1.27 -8.91 9.38
CA PHE A 287 0.79 -7.54 9.26
C PHE A 287 1.34 -6.65 10.37
N TYR A 288 1.74 -5.45 10.00
CA TYR A 288 1.95 -4.36 10.95
C TYR A 288 0.78 -3.38 10.85
N ILE A 289 0.26 -2.93 12.00
CA ILE A 289 -0.87 -2.01 12.07
C ILE A 289 -0.41 -0.80 12.88
N THR A 290 -0.59 0.40 12.33
CA THR A 290 -0.28 1.63 13.09
C THR A 290 -1.31 1.85 14.18
N ASN A 291 -0.88 2.34 15.35
CA ASN A 291 -1.76 2.62 16.47
C ASN A 291 -2.52 3.94 16.27
N LYS A 292 -3.46 3.95 15.31
CA LYS A 292 -4.30 5.13 14.95
C LYS A 292 -5.79 4.81 14.90
N GLY A 293 -6.23 3.74 15.57
CA GLY A 293 -7.63 3.35 15.69
C GLY A 293 -8.34 3.19 14.34
N ALA A 294 -9.41 3.96 14.10
CA ALA A 294 -10.16 3.93 12.84
C ALA A 294 -9.36 4.41 11.61
N ARG A 295 -8.17 5.00 11.80
CA ARG A 295 -7.27 5.48 10.73
C ARG A 295 -5.98 4.66 10.67
N SER A 296 -5.99 3.45 11.21
CA SER A 296 -4.86 2.56 11.15
C SER A 296 -4.49 2.24 9.71
N THR A 297 -3.19 2.19 9.45
CA THR A 297 -2.60 1.73 8.19
C THR A 297 -2.02 0.36 8.44
N VAL A 298 -2.35 -0.56 7.55
CA VAL A 298 -1.90 -1.95 7.56
C VAL A 298 -0.78 -2.06 6.54
N PHE A 299 0.34 -2.64 6.96
CA PHE A 299 1.52 -2.87 6.15
C PHE A 299 1.80 -4.36 6.09
N LEU A 300 2.21 -4.84 4.92
CA LEU A 300 2.75 -6.17 4.76
C LEU A 300 4.21 -6.18 5.23
N LYS A 301 4.51 -6.85 6.35
CA LYS A 301 5.83 -6.73 7.01
C LYS A 301 6.98 -7.19 6.12
N GLU A 302 6.80 -8.32 5.45
CA GLU A 302 7.82 -8.93 4.58
C GLU A 302 8.28 -8.04 3.42
N ALA A 303 7.52 -6.99 3.09
CA ALA A 303 7.91 -6.03 2.08
C ALA A 303 8.91 -4.98 2.57
N TYR A 304 9.25 -4.98 3.87
CA TYR A 304 10.02 -3.93 4.52
C TYR A 304 11.26 -4.47 5.23
N ASP A 305 12.36 -3.76 5.07
CA ASP A 305 13.54 -3.84 5.93
C ASP A 305 13.57 -2.59 6.84
N GLY A 306 13.13 -2.76 8.08
CA GLY A 306 12.89 -1.65 9.00
C GLY A 306 11.82 -0.69 8.46
N THR A 307 12.21 0.55 8.16
CA THR A 307 11.32 1.57 7.57
C THR A 307 11.36 1.60 6.03
N LYS A 308 12.24 0.81 5.41
CA LYS A 308 12.51 0.88 3.97
C LYS A 308 11.75 -0.21 3.24
N LEU A 309 10.98 0.18 2.22
CA LEU A 309 10.38 -0.77 1.29
C LEU A 309 11.48 -1.45 0.46
N ILE A 310 11.50 -2.78 0.43
CA ILE A 310 12.55 -3.60 -0.19
C ILE A 310 12.52 -3.45 -1.72
N ALA A 311 11.35 -3.62 -2.34
CA ALA A 311 11.17 -3.55 -3.78
C ALA A 311 10.24 -2.39 -4.15
N LYS A 312 10.76 -1.44 -4.94
CA LYS A 312 10.02 -0.25 -5.39
C LYS A 312 9.63 -0.40 -6.85
N CYS A 313 8.38 -0.06 -7.17
CA CYS A 313 7.94 0.05 -8.55
C CYS A 313 8.61 1.25 -9.25
N PRO A 314 8.61 1.30 -10.60
CA PRO A 314 9.18 2.42 -11.35
C PRO A 314 8.69 3.80 -10.89
N LEU A 315 7.38 3.93 -10.63
CA LEU A 315 6.79 5.20 -10.20
C LEU A 315 7.24 5.63 -8.80
N LEU A 316 7.29 4.72 -7.82
CA LEU A 316 7.83 5.05 -6.49
C LEU A 316 9.31 5.42 -6.55
N SER A 317 10.10 4.71 -7.35
CA SER A 317 11.52 5.02 -7.55
C SER A 317 11.72 6.42 -8.14
N HIS A 318 10.87 6.82 -9.09
CA HIS A 318 10.86 8.17 -9.64
C HIS A 318 10.45 9.22 -8.59
N ILE A 319 9.38 8.96 -7.83
CA ILE A 319 8.92 9.85 -6.75
C ILE A 319 10.02 10.07 -5.72
N ASP A 320 10.75 9.02 -5.34
CA ASP A 320 11.86 9.12 -4.38
C ASP A 320 12.99 10.01 -4.87
N LYS A 321 13.35 9.94 -6.16
CA LYS A 321 14.34 10.85 -6.76
C LYS A 321 13.90 12.31 -6.60
N PHE A 322 12.62 12.59 -6.83
CA PHE A 322 12.08 13.94 -6.70
C PHE A 322 11.98 14.38 -5.23
N VAL A 323 11.52 13.50 -4.34
CA VAL A 323 11.45 13.77 -2.89
C VAL A 323 12.83 14.06 -2.32
N ALA A 324 13.89 13.38 -2.79
CA ALA A 324 15.26 13.64 -2.38
C ALA A 324 15.72 15.09 -2.70
N LEU A 325 15.10 15.78 -3.65
CA LEU A 325 15.37 17.18 -3.91
C LEU A 325 14.86 18.08 -2.79
N SER A 326 13.81 17.71 -2.08
CA SER A 326 13.14 18.57 -1.09
C SER A 326 13.97 18.87 0.18
N GLY A 327 15.24 18.44 0.24
CA GLY A 327 16.14 18.59 1.40
C GLY A 327 15.72 17.75 2.62
N ARG A 328 14.49 17.24 2.61
CA ARG A 328 14.05 16.16 3.48
C ARG A 328 14.67 14.88 2.94
N ARG A 329 15.61 14.30 3.69
CA ARG A 329 15.80 12.84 3.62
C ARG A 329 14.41 12.22 3.66
N VAL A 330 14.12 11.28 2.75
CA VAL A 330 12.86 10.52 2.63
C VAL A 330 12.23 10.44 4.01
N LEU A 331 11.15 11.21 4.23
CA LEU A 331 10.67 11.42 5.58
C LEU A 331 10.06 10.08 6.03
N ASP A 332 10.86 9.35 6.80
CA ASP A 332 10.45 8.19 7.56
C ASP A 332 9.12 8.54 8.23
N SER A 333 8.05 7.88 7.80
CA SER A 333 6.70 8.12 8.30
C SER A 333 6.53 7.73 9.78
N CYS A 334 7.63 7.39 10.47
CA CYS A 334 7.70 7.04 11.88
C CYS A 334 8.37 8.09 12.79
N ASN A 335 9.00 9.16 12.27
CA ASN A 335 9.79 10.07 13.12
C ASN A 335 8.97 11.16 13.87
N GLN A 336 7.70 10.90 14.19
CA GLN A 336 6.99 11.65 15.25
C GLN A 336 6.90 10.87 16.57
N ILE A 337 7.83 9.96 16.81
CA ILE A 337 8.07 9.43 18.15
C ILE A 337 9.14 10.32 18.79
N ALA A 338 8.72 11.53 19.20
CA ALA A 338 9.49 12.30 20.16
C ALA A 338 9.29 11.64 21.53
N SER A 339 10.39 11.03 21.99
CA SER A 339 10.79 10.85 23.37
C SER A 339 10.02 11.72 24.37
N SER A 340 9.33 11.06 25.30
CA SER A 340 9.03 11.61 26.61
C SER A 340 9.26 10.47 27.62
N PRO A 341 10.18 10.61 28.59
CA PRO A 341 10.35 9.62 29.62
C PRO A 341 9.13 9.68 30.54
N ILE A 342 8.39 8.57 30.61
CA ILE A 342 7.33 8.41 31.61
C ILE A 342 8.02 8.28 32.96
N SER A 343 7.95 9.36 33.74
CA SER A 343 8.19 9.37 35.18
C SER A 343 7.30 8.30 35.82
N SER A 344 7.94 7.35 36.49
CA SER A 344 7.32 6.41 37.41
C SER A 344 6.69 7.18 38.57
N ARG A 345 5.35 7.25 38.59
CA ARG A 345 4.60 7.54 39.81
C ARG A 345 4.14 6.22 40.40
N ASN A 346 4.74 5.87 41.52
CA ASN A 346 4.33 4.81 42.42
C ASN A 346 2.87 5.03 42.83
N TYR A 347 2.01 4.05 42.54
CA TYR A 347 0.79 3.84 43.30
C TYR A 347 1.01 2.64 44.20
N SER A 348 1.32 2.94 45.45
CA SER A 348 1.20 2.02 46.57
C SER A 348 -0.27 1.65 46.72
N SER A 349 -0.60 0.36 46.64
CA SER A 349 -1.87 -0.15 47.16
C SER A 349 -1.56 -1.38 47.98
N SER A 350 -1.79 -1.19 49.28
CA SER A 350 -1.67 -2.15 50.36
C SER A 350 -2.70 -3.25 50.18
N SER A 351 -2.25 -4.51 50.25
CA SER A 351 -3.09 -5.63 50.67
C SER A 351 -2.19 -6.76 51.18
N HIS A 352 -1.92 -6.75 52.48
CA HIS A 352 -1.51 -7.94 53.22
C HIS A 352 -2.75 -8.59 53.81
N LEU A 353 -2.90 -9.88 53.50
CA LEU A 353 -3.77 -10.85 54.19
C LEU A 353 -3.07 -11.35 55.47
N HIS A 354 -3.91 -11.81 56.41
CA HIS A 354 -3.71 -12.44 57.74
C HIS A 354 -4.33 -11.56 58.84
N ASP A 355 -5.39 -11.93 59.56
CA ASP A 355 -5.99 -13.25 59.86
C ASP A 355 -7.50 -13.32 59.61
#